data_AF-A0A7S3UX15-F1
#
_entry.id   AF-A0A7S3UX15-F1
#
_cell.length_a   1.000
_cell.length_b   1.000
_cell.length_c   1.000
_cell.angle_alpha   90.00
_cell.angle_beta   90.00
_cell.angle_gamma   90.00
#
_symmetry.space_group_name_H-M   'P 1'
#
loop_
_entity.id
_entity.type
_entity.pdbx_description
1 polymer ?
#
loop_
_entity_poly.entity_id
_entity_poly.type
_entity_poly.pdbx_seq_one_letter_code
_entity_poly.pdbx_strand_id
1 'polypeptide(L)'
;MAGFDYSKWDNIELSDDESDLHPNIDKDSWFRLKHRTRVEREAKEAEEKAQLEDANARDGKRAAELVAKLSGAGFDAEEDDRDALQGELEELRAAVQAREDRLAYMEKHKKLNVDNICYVAEERTIIA
;
A
#
# COMPACT_ATOMS: atom_id res chain seq x y z
N MET A 1 30.31 5.14 -15.73
CA MET A 1 29.28 6.13 -16.07
C MET A 1 27.96 5.56 -15.61
N ALA A 2 27.30 6.17 -14.62
CA ALA A 2 25.90 5.84 -14.37
C ALA A 2 25.13 6.37 -15.58
N GLY A 3 24.57 5.47 -16.39
CA GLY A 3 23.72 5.84 -17.51
C GLY A 3 22.41 6.46 -17.02
N PHE A 4 21.64 7.05 -17.94
CA PHE A 4 20.28 7.48 -17.64
C PHE A 4 19.41 6.26 -17.30
N ASP A 5 18.72 6.31 -16.16
CA ASP A 5 17.82 5.25 -15.71
C ASP A 5 16.36 5.65 -15.98
N TYR A 6 15.65 4.79 -16.70
CA TYR A 6 14.23 4.93 -17.04
C TYR A 6 13.35 3.89 -16.34
N SER A 7 13.88 3.14 -15.37
CA SER A 7 13.22 2.04 -14.64
C SER A 7 11.87 2.41 -14.02
N LYS A 8 11.64 3.70 -13.76
CA LYS A 8 10.34 4.24 -13.36
C LYS A 8 9.20 3.81 -14.30
N TRP A 9 9.46 3.66 -15.59
CA TRP A 9 8.45 3.38 -16.61
C TRP A 9 8.32 1.89 -16.98
N ASP A 10 9.04 1.00 -16.29
CA ASP A 10 9.07 -0.43 -16.62
C ASP A 10 7.76 -1.15 -16.28
N ASN A 11 6.97 -0.63 -15.33
CA ASN A 11 5.77 -1.28 -14.79
C ASN A 11 4.46 -0.56 -15.18
N ILE A 12 4.28 -0.24 -16.46
CA ILE A 12 3.02 0.37 -16.96
C ILE A 12 2.03 -0.74 -17.36
N GLU A 13 0.79 -0.63 -16.89
CA GLU A 13 -0.32 -1.49 -17.25
C GLU A 13 -1.32 -0.74 -18.13
N LEU A 14 -1.43 -1.16 -19.40
CA LEU A 14 -2.37 -0.62 -20.37
C LEU A 14 -3.54 -1.59 -20.52
N SER A 15 -4.76 -1.16 -20.15
CA SER A 15 -5.95 -2.02 -20.24
C SER A 15 -6.46 -2.24 -21.66
N ASP A 16 -6.05 -1.40 -22.61
CA ASP A 16 -6.45 -1.38 -24.03
C ASP A 16 -5.27 -1.77 -24.96
N ASP A 17 -4.29 -2.51 -24.42
CA ASP A 17 -3.14 -2.96 -25.23
C ASP A 17 -3.55 -4.09 -26.18
N GLU A 18 -3.66 -3.74 -27.46
CA GLU A 18 -4.04 -4.67 -28.53
C GLU A 18 -2.96 -5.71 -28.86
N SER A 19 -1.70 -5.48 -28.44
CA SER A 19 -0.59 -6.39 -28.74
C SER A 19 -0.67 -7.73 -27.98
N ASP A 20 -1.41 -7.75 -26.86
CA ASP A 20 -1.65 -8.93 -26.01
C ASP A 20 -2.81 -9.82 -26.49
N LEU A 21 -3.49 -9.46 -27.59
CA LEU A 21 -4.71 -10.16 -28.01
C LEU A 21 -4.40 -11.40 -28.85
N HIS A 22 -4.86 -12.57 -28.40
CA HIS A 22 -4.78 -13.79 -29.19
C HIS A 22 -5.76 -13.73 -30.39
N PRO A 23 -5.40 -14.21 -31.59
CA PRO A 23 -6.23 -14.13 -32.81
C PRO A 23 -7.65 -14.72 -32.72
N ASN A 24 -7.98 -15.47 -31.67
CA ASN A 24 -9.29 -16.11 -31.47
C ASN A 24 -10.13 -15.49 -30.36
N ILE A 25 -9.68 -14.39 -29.74
CA ILE A 25 -10.38 -13.71 -28.65
C ILE A 25 -10.99 -12.41 -29.19
N ASP A 26 -12.25 -12.16 -28.84
CA ASP A 26 -12.92 -10.90 -29.16
C ASP A 26 -12.28 -9.73 -28.39
N LYS A 27 -11.87 -8.71 -29.14
CA LYS A 27 -11.13 -7.53 -28.66
C LYS A 27 -11.91 -6.76 -27.59
N ASP A 28 -13.17 -6.43 -27.88
CA ASP A 28 -14.00 -5.59 -27.01
C ASP A 28 -14.29 -6.29 -25.67
N SER A 29 -14.59 -7.59 -25.72
CA SER A 29 -14.84 -8.39 -24.53
C SER A 29 -13.58 -8.56 -23.67
N TRP A 30 -12.41 -8.71 -24.31
CA TRP A 30 -11.11 -8.84 -23.64
C TRP A 30 -10.72 -7.57 -22.87
N PHE A 31 -10.86 -6.39 -23.48
CA PHE A 31 -10.54 -5.13 -22.81
C PHE A 31 -11.48 -4.82 -21.65
N ARG A 32 -12.78 -5.09 -21.80
CA ARG A 32 -13.74 -4.97 -20.70
C ARG A 32 -13.36 -5.88 -19.53
N LEU A 33 -12.94 -7.11 -19.83
CA LEU A 33 -12.47 -8.05 -18.81
C LEU A 33 -11.19 -7.53 -18.13
N LYS A 34 -10.16 -7.13 -18.89
CA LYS A 34 -8.91 -6.58 -18.32
C LYS A 34 -9.18 -5.36 -17.45
N HIS A 35 -10.01 -4.43 -17.91
CA HIS A 35 -10.39 -3.25 -17.15
C HIS A 35 -11.09 -3.63 -15.83
N ARG A 36 -12.07 -4.54 -15.88
CA ARG A 36 -12.77 -5.00 -14.67
C ARG A 36 -11.81 -5.66 -13.69
N THR A 37 -10.96 -6.57 -14.15
CA THR A 37 -9.96 -7.25 -13.32
C THR A 37 -9.01 -6.25 -12.66
N ARG A 38 -8.60 -5.19 -13.38
CA ARG A 38 -7.78 -4.11 -12.81
C ARG A 38 -8.51 -3.38 -11.69
N VAL A 39 -9.75 -2.93 -11.93
CA VAL A 39 -10.56 -2.21 -10.94
C VAL A 39 -10.80 -3.08 -9.70
N GLU A 40 -11.11 -4.35 -9.87
CA GLU A 40 -11.28 -5.30 -8.76
C GLU A 40 -9.98 -5.49 -7.96
N ARG A 41 -8.83 -5.59 -8.65
CA ARG A 41 -7.52 -5.68 -7.99
C ARG A 41 -7.20 -4.43 -7.18
N GLU A 42 -7.40 -3.25 -7.76
CA GLU A 42 -7.16 -1.96 -7.09
C GLU A 42 -8.10 -1.75 -5.90
N ALA A 43 -9.36 -2.16 -6.02
CA ALA A 43 -10.32 -2.10 -4.91
C ALA A 43 -9.88 -3.02 -3.75
N LYS A 44 -9.44 -4.24 -4.06
CA LYS A 44 -8.93 -5.19 -3.05
C LYS A 44 -7.64 -4.69 -2.40
N GLU A 45 -6.71 -4.16 -3.18
CA GLU A 45 -5.46 -3.57 -2.67
C GLU A 45 -5.75 -2.37 -1.76
N ALA A 46 -6.72 -1.52 -2.13
CA ALA A 46 -7.14 -0.38 -1.31
C ALA A 46 -7.79 -0.83 0.00
N GLU A 47 -8.63 -1.87 -0.03
CA GLU A 47 -9.22 -2.45 1.17
C GLU A 47 -8.15 -3.06 2.09
N GLU A 48 -7.21 -3.82 1.55
CA GLU A 48 -6.09 -4.39 2.30
C GLU A 48 -5.22 -3.29 2.92
N LYS A 49 -4.94 -2.22 2.17
CA LYS A 49 -4.20 -1.05 2.67
C LYS A 49 -4.91 -0.40 3.86
N ALA A 50 -6.22 -0.17 3.74
CA ALA A 50 -7.01 0.42 4.80
C ALA A 50 -7.05 -0.47 6.06
N GLN A 51 -7.15 -1.79 5.90
CA GLN A 51 -7.11 -2.73 7.02
C GLN A 51 -5.75 -2.71 7.74
N LEU A 52 -4.65 -2.64 6.99
CA LEU A 52 -3.29 -2.55 7.54
C LEU A 52 -3.05 -1.22 8.27
N GLU A 53 -3.51 -0.10 7.70
CA GLU A 53 -3.42 1.23 8.33
C GLU A 53 -4.23 1.31 9.62
N ASP A 54 -5.45 0.76 9.63
CA ASP A 54 -6.31 0.70 10.82
C ASP A 54 -5.70 -0.23 11.90
N ALA A 55 -5.11 -1.37 11.51
CA ALA A 55 -4.37 -2.23 12.42
C ALA A 55 -3.13 -1.52 13.02
N ASN A 56 -2.38 -0.78 12.20
CA ASN A 56 -1.25 0.02 12.67
C ASN A 56 -1.69 1.14 13.62
N ALA A 57 -2.83 1.79 13.36
CA ALA A 57 -3.37 2.80 14.26
C ALA A 57 -3.81 2.22 15.62
N ARG A 58 -4.39 1.00 15.64
CA ARG A 58 -4.72 0.29 16.88
C ARG A 58 -3.48 -0.10 17.67
N ASP A 59 -2.50 -0.72 17.00
CA ASP A 59 -1.27 -1.18 17.64
C ASP A 59 -0.40 0.01 18.09
N GLY A 60 -0.41 1.13 17.36
CA GLY A 60 0.24 2.37 17.79
C GLY A 60 -0.36 2.95 19.07
N LYS A 61 -1.70 2.91 19.24
CA LYS A 61 -2.35 3.30 20.50
C LYS A 61 -1.95 2.37 21.64
N ARG A 62 -1.99 1.05 21.43
CA ARG A 62 -1.58 0.06 22.44
C ARG A 62 -0.10 0.22 22.82
N ALA A 63 0.78 0.46 21.85
CA ALA A 63 2.19 0.76 22.11
C ALA A 63 2.35 2.02 22.96
N ALA A 64 1.62 3.10 22.65
CA ALA A 64 1.66 4.34 23.45
C ALA A 64 1.18 4.12 24.89
N GLU A 65 0.13 3.33 25.09
CA GLU A 65 -0.35 2.94 26.42
C GLU A 65 0.70 2.12 27.20
N LEU A 66 1.37 1.16 26.55
CA LEU A 66 2.44 0.37 27.16
C LEU A 66 3.65 1.25 27.53
N VAL A 67 4.06 2.19 26.67
CA VAL A 67 5.11 3.18 27.00
C VAL A 67 4.69 4.04 28.20
N ALA A 68 3.43 4.48 28.25
CA ALA A 68 2.92 5.27 29.37
C ALA A 68 2.93 4.46 30.69
N LYS A 69 2.59 3.18 30.63
CA LYS A 69 2.65 2.26 31.79
C LYS A 69 4.09 2.04 32.26
N LEU A 70 5.04 1.87 31.33
CA LEU A 70 6.48 1.71 31.62
C LEU A 70 7.15 3.00 32.15
N SER A 71 6.70 4.18 31.71
CA SER A 71 7.27 5.48 32.11
C SER A 71 6.59 6.11 33.34
N GLY A 72 5.41 5.61 33.74
CA GLY A 72 4.72 6.04 34.96
C GLY A 72 5.58 5.78 36.20
N ALA A 73 5.94 6.85 36.91
CA ALA A 73 6.85 6.87 38.07
C ALA A 73 6.33 6.17 39.35
N GLY A 74 5.43 5.20 39.23
CA GLY A 74 4.82 4.46 40.34
C GLY A 74 4.45 3.02 40.00
N PHE A 75 5.01 2.44 38.93
CA PHE A 75 4.85 1.01 38.65
C PHE A 75 5.79 0.22 39.58
N ASP A 76 5.30 -0.06 40.79
CA ASP A 76 5.93 -0.92 41.82
C ASP A 76 5.74 -2.41 41.47
N ALA A 77 5.76 -2.73 40.17
CA ALA A 77 5.70 -4.10 39.69
C ALA A 77 7.09 -4.71 39.71
N GLU A 78 7.15 -6.01 39.95
CA GLU A 78 8.39 -6.78 39.97
C GLU A 78 9.17 -6.58 38.66
N GLU A 79 10.49 -6.72 38.72
CA GLU A 79 11.39 -6.57 37.57
C GLU A 79 10.94 -7.42 36.37
N ASP A 80 10.43 -8.63 36.65
CA ASP A 80 9.86 -9.56 35.66
C ASP A 80 8.65 -8.98 34.90
N ASP A 81 7.79 -8.18 35.54
CA ASP A 81 6.63 -7.56 34.87
C ASP A 81 7.06 -6.43 33.93
N ARG A 82 8.15 -5.72 34.25
CA ARG A 82 8.70 -4.67 33.37
C ARG A 82 9.33 -5.27 32.12
N ASP A 83 10.08 -6.35 32.27
CA ASP A 83 10.70 -7.07 31.17
C ASP A 83 9.64 -7.70 30.25
N ALA A 84 8.56 -8.26 30.82
CA ALA A 84 7.44 -8.76 30.04
C ALA A 84 6.74 -7.65 29.22
N LEU A 85 6.51 -6.48 29.81
CA LEU A 85 5.90 -5.33 29.11
C LEU A 85 6.83 -4.73 28.03
N GLN A 86 8.15 -4.75 28.24
CA GLN A 86 9.12 -4.37 27.22
C GLN A 86 9.12 -5.36 26.05
N GLY A 87 9.09 -6.66 26.33
CA GLY A 87 8.96 -7.69 25.31
C GLY A 87 7.70 -7.52 24.45
N GLU A 88 6.55 -7.31 25.07
CA GLU A 88 5.29 -7.06 24.36
C GLU A 88 5.38 -5.80 23.47
N LEU A 89 6.03 -4.74 23.96
CA LEU A 89 6.23 -3.50 23.22
C LEU A 89 7.14 -3.71 21.99
N GLU A 90 8.22 -4.45 22.14
CA GLU A 90 9.15 -4.76 21.06
C GLU A 90 8.50 -5.64 19.99
N GLU A 91 7.75 -6.66 20.39
CA GLU A 91 6.96 -7.50 19.46
C GLU A 91 5.94 -6.67 18.68
N LEU A 92 5.22 -5.78 19.37
CA LEU A 92 4.21 -4.92 18.76
C LEU A 92 4.84 -3.94 17.76
N ARG A 93 6.00 -3.36 18.11
CA ARG A 93 6.77 -2.50 17.20
C ARG A 93 7.29 -3.25 15.99
N ALA A 94 7.81 -4.47 16.18
CA ALA A 94 8.27 -5.32 15.09
C ALA A 94 7.11 -5.70 14.15
N ALA A 95 5.93 -5.99 14.69
CA ALA A 95 4.74 -6.27 13.91
C ALA A 95 4.27 -5.04 13.09
N VAL A 96 4.31 -3.84 13.67
CA VAL A 96 3.99 -2.59 12.96
C VAL A 96 5.01 -2.34 11.84
N GLN A 97 6.31 -2.47 12.11
CA GLN A 97 7.36 -2.30 11.10
C GLN A 97 7.18 -3.27 9.93
N ALA A 98 6.90 -4.54 10.20
CA ALA A 98 6.67 -5.54 9.15
C ALA A 98 5.45 -5.19 8.27
N ARG A 99 4.40 -4.60 8.85
CA ARG A 99 3.23 -4.12 8.08
C ARG A 99 3.56 -2.87 7.27
N GLU A 100 4.33 -1.94 7.81
CA GLU A 100 4.82 -0.76 7.07
C GLU A 100 5.71 -1.15 5.89
N ASP A 101 6.61 -2.12 6.07
CA ASP A 101 7.45 -2.63 4.98
C ASP A 101 6.60 -3.29 3.87
N ARG A 102 5.54 -4.02 4.26
CA ARG A 102 4.56 -4.58 3.31
C ARG A 102 3.83 -3.49 2.55
N LEU A 103 3.36 -2.44 3.23
CA LEU A 103 2.71 -1.29 2.59
C LEU A 103 3.65 -0.60 1.60
N ALA A 104 4.90 -0.35 2.00
CA ALA A 104 5.92 0.24 1.14
C ALA A 104 6.25 -0.64 -0.07
N TYR A 105 6.25 -1.98 0.09
CA TYR A 105 6.41 -2.91 -1.01
C TYR A 105 5.24 -2.82 -2.01
N MET A 106 4.00 -2.83 -1.50
CA MET A 106 2.80 -2.69 -2.35
C MET A 106 2.80 -1.36 -3.11
N GLU A 107 3.24 -0.26 -2.49
CA GLU A 107 3.35 1.04 -3.16
C GLU A 107 4.44 1.06 -4.24
N LYS A 108 5.62 0.48 -3.98
CA LYS A 108 6.72 0.41 -4.96
C LYS A 108 6.38 -0.46 -6.17
N HIS A 109 5.64 -1.54 -5.96
CA HIS A 109 5.23 -2.47 -7.02
C HIS A 109 3.88 -2.13 -7.65
N LYS A 110 3.28 -0.99 -7.26
CA LYS A 110 2.04 -0.52 -7.87
C LYS A 110 2.27 -0.24 -9.35
N LYS A 111 1.46 -0.87 -10.20
CA LYS A 111 1.55 -0.67 -11.65
C LYS A 111 1.07 0.74 -12.02
N LEU A 112 1.77 1.37 -12.96
CA LEU A 112 1.39 2.66 -13.51
C LEU A 112 0.22 2.48 -14.48
N ASN A 113 -0.85 3.24 -14.28
CA ASN A 113 -2.05 3.23 -15.11
C ASN A 113 -2.47 4.69 -15.39
N VAL A 114 -3.50 4.89 -16.22
CA VAL A 114 -4.01 6.23 -16.55
C VAL A 114 -4.41 7.03 -15.31
N ASP A 115 -4.91 6.35 -14.27
CA ASP A 115 -5.42 6.98 -13.05
C ASP A 115 -4.30 7.48 -12.12
N ASN A 116 -3.07 6.96 -12.24
CA ASN A 116 -1.97 7.27 -11.32
C ASN A 116 -0.72 7.89 -11.99
N ILE A 117 -0.68 7.92 -13.32
CA ILE A 117 0.48 8.41 -14.09
C ILE A 117 0.46 9.93 -14.23
N CYS A 118 -0.73 10.54 -14.32
CA CYS A 118 -0.92 11.98 -14.45
C CYS A 118 -2.27 12.42 -13.87
N TYR A 119 -2.47 13.74 -13.81
CA TYR A 119 -3.74 14.36 -13.46
C TYR A 119 -4.05 15.46 -14.47
N VAL A 120 -5.33 15.81 -14.63
CA VAL A 120 -5.74 16.91 -15.51
C VAL A 120 -5.41 18.23 -14.82
N ALA A 121 -4.42 18.96 -15.35
CA ALA A 121 -3.99 20.25 -14.81
C ALA A 121 -4.86 21.41 -15.33
N GLU A 122 -5.22 21.39 -16.61
CA GLU A 122 -6.05 22.40 -17.26
C GLU A 122 -6.87 21.74 -18.38
N GLU A 123 -8.17 22.06 -18.47
CA GLU A 123 -9.03 21.66 -19.58
C GLU A 123 -9.80 22.90 -20.07
N ARG A 124 -9.67 23.22 -21.36
CA ARG A 124 -10.30 24.40 -21.96
C ARG A 124 -10.97 24.04 -23.28
N THR A 125 -12.30 24.04 -23.28
CA THR A 125 -13.13 23.80 -24.47
C THR A 125 -13.69 25.13 -25.00
N ILE A 126 -13.57 25.37 -26.31
CA ILE A 126 -14.15 26.55 -27.00
C ILE A 126 -15.02 26.04 -28.13
N ILE A 127 -16.30 26.42 -28.13
CA ILE A 127 -17.26 26.11 -29.21
C ILE A 127 -17.61 27.45 -29.88
N ALA A 128 -17.49 27.50 -31.21
CA ALA A 128 -17.75 28.68 -32.04
C ALA A 128 -19.16 28.67 -32.61
#